data_AF-D7FP02-F1
#
_entry.id   AF-D7FP02-F1
#
_cell.length_a   1.000
_cell.length_b   1.000
_cell.length_c   1.000
_cell.angle_alpha   90.00
_cell.angle_beta   90.00
_cell.angle_gamma   90.00
#
_symmetry.space_group_name_H-M   'P 1'
#
loop_
_entity.id
_entity.type
_entity.pdbx_description
1 polymer ?
#
loop_
_entity_poly.entity_id
_entity_poly.type
_entity_poly.pdbx_seq_one_letter_code
_entity_poly.pdbx_strand_id
1 'polypeptide(L)'
;MLVAPSLNDAVFKDTVAKHGSFPVRASERSAYVIDGLAAGQAYDVFFVIEGLKGVRSPLPINDDLESDTWYQVSAVSERAEGVYSQPAYAVAKTHREPARVLDWKATPVHGSTDSLSLLIRLDCSSAPTHEACGTLRYEVTEKPPKGSPANAKPRQVAQGTAVVADGRLTPHVVSGLSPGKAHSISMAIETPGSNGAYGPTMEVAATTFPRAPRLVTLDAARSDTEASTVIVRYKLSEPGVVHVSLVERVGHPLALIGTMIGNQHGVGFSVEVGMSAGDEEEEDGSDSALEGSQVSSRTFNN
;
A
#
# COMPACT_ATOMS: atom_id res chain seq x y z
N MET A 1 -17.38 8.09 34.20
CA MET A 1 -17.40 9.55 34.43
C MET A 1 -16.40 9.85 35.54
N LEU A 2 -15.13 10.07 35.18
CA LEU A 2 -14.10 10.50 36.14
C LEU A 2 -14.25 12.01 36.28
N VAL A 3 -14.66 12.47 37.47
CA VAL A 3 -14.68 13.89 37.80
C VAL A 3 -13.24 14.27 38.11
N ALA A 4 -12.62 15.08 37.26
CA ALA A 4 -11.32 15.65 37.56
C ALA A 4 -11.45 16.55 38.79
N PRO A 5 -10.53 16.48 39.78
CA PRO A 5 -10.57 17.35 40.94
C PRO A 5 -10.36 18.80 40.49
N SER A 6 -11.30 19.69 40.82
CA SER A 6 -11.10 21.13 40.64
C SER A 6 -10.01 21.59 41.61
N LEU A 7 -8.89 22.07 41.10
CA LEU A 7 -7.88 22.72 41.94
C LEU A 7 -8.44 24.01 42.55
N ASN A 8 -8.16 24.22 43.84
CA ASN A 8 -8.55 25.45 44.52
C ASN A 8 -7.58 26.60 44.13
N ASP A 9 -8.06 27.84 44.24
CA ASP A 9 -7.33 29.09 43.95
C ASP A 9 -5.99 29.22 44.71
N ALA A 10 -5.81 28.50 45.81
CA ALA A 10 -4.57 28.53 46.59
C ALA A 10 -3.44 27.73 45.93
N VAL A 11 -3.74 26.62 45.24
CA VAL A 11 -2.71 25.85 44.51
C VAL A 11 -2.22 26.63 43.29
N PHE A 12 -3.11 27.32 42.58
CA PHE A 12 -2.73 28.21 41.48
C PHE A 12 -1.75 29.31 41.96
N LYS A 13 -2.10 29.99 43.06
CA LYS A 13 -1.25 31.04 43.66
C LYS A 13 0.10 30.50 44.14
N ASP A 14 0.15 29.30 44.71
CA ASP A 14 1.38 28.65 45.18
C ASP A 14 2.29 28.25 44.00
N THR A 15 1.74 27.72 42.91
CA THR A 15 2.52 27.39 41.69
C THR A 15 3.12 28.63 41.04
N VAL A 16 2.33 29.71 40.89
CA VAL A 16 2.82 31.00 40.35
C VAL A 16 3.92 31.59 41.26
N ALA A 17 3.75 31.48 42.59
CA ALA A 17 4.74 31.97 43.55
C ALA A 17 6.05 31.16 43.56
N LYS A 18 5.97 29.83 43.38
CA LYS A 18 7.14 28.92 43.40
C LYS A 18 7.99 28.99 42.13
N HIS A 19 7.36 29.19 40.98
CA HIS A 19 8.06 29.20 39.70
C HIS A 19 8.45 30.60 39.23
N GLY A 20 7.94 31.67 39.85
CA GLY A 20 8.38 33.04 39.61
C GLY A 20 7.75 33.71 38.38
N SER A 21 7.50 35.01 38.46
CA SER A 21 7.09 35.84 37.33
C SER A 21 8.31 36.15 36.45
N PHE A 22 8.40 35.55 35.27
CA PHE A 22 9.49 35.84 34.33
C PHE A 22 9.07 36.93 33.33
N PRO A 23 9.86 37.99 33.14
CA PRO A 23 9.60 38.97 32.09
C PRO A 23 9.99 38.39 30.73
N VAL A 24 9.00 37.96 29.93
CA VAL A 24 9.21 37.55 28.54
C VAL A 24 8.94 38.73 27.62
N ARG A 25 9.86 39.04 26.70
CA ARG A 25 9.66 40.09 25.70
C ARG A 25 8.63 39.62 24.67
N ALA A 26 7.70 40.50 24.31
CA ALA A 26 6.56 40.32 23.40
C ALA A 26 6.82 39.74 21.99
N SER A 27 8.06 39.40 21.63
CA SER A 27 8.42 38.79 20.34
C SER A 27 8.60 37.27 20.39
N GLU A 28 8.65 36.65 21.57
CA GLU A 28 8.88 35.21 21.71
C GLU A 28 7.58 34.51 22.14
N ARG A 29 7.09 33.60 21.30
CA ARG A 29 5.99 32.69 21.66
C ARG A 29 6.58 31.56 22.50
N SER A 30 6.71 31.78 23.80
CA SER A 30 7.31 30.79 24.69
C SER A 30 6.22 30.04 25.46
N ALA A 31 6.14 28.74 25.20
CA ALA A 31 5.46 27.78 26.07
C ALA A 31 6.47 27.32 27.13
N TYR A 32 6.01 27.08 28.37
CA TYR A 32 6.83 26.48 29.42
C TYR A 32 6.09 25.27 29.97
N VAL A 33 6.70 24.10 29.83
CA VAL A 33 6.29 22.87 30.50
C VAL A 33 7.10 22.72 31.79
N ILE A 34 6.42 22.34 32.87
CA ILE A 34 7.08 22.05 34.15
C ILE A 34 7.73 20.67 34.01
N ASP A 35 9.06 20.58 34.16
CA ASP A 35 9.80 19.31 34.11
C ASP A 35 9.33 18.33 35.21
N GLY A 36 9.25 17.04 34.88
CA GLY A 36 9.05 15.95 35.87
C GLY A 36 7.66 15.29 35.89
N LEU A 37 6.94 15.29 34.75
CA LEU A 37 5.62 14.69 34.63
C LEU A 37 5.72 13.14 34.57
N ALA A 38 5.08 12.44 35.50
CA ALA A 38 4.84 10.99 35.50
C ALA A 38 3.49 10.60 34.83
N ALA A 39 3.47 9.49 34.11
CA ALA A 39 2.25 8.97 33.50
C ALA A 39 1.07 8.80 34.50
N GLY A 40 -0.12 9.25 34.10
CA GLY A 40 -1.37 9.03 34.84
C GLY A 40 -1.76 10.09 35.89
N GLN A 41 -1.05 11.22 35.97
CA GLN A 41 -1.48 12.37 36.77
C GLN A 41 -1.99 13.52 35.89
N ALA A 42 -2.90 14.33 36.43
CA ALA A 42 -3.36 15.55 35.78
C ALA A 42 -2.31 16.65 36.00
N TYR A 43 -1.90 17.29 34.91
CA TYR A 43 -0.93 18.39 34.92
C TYR A 43 -1.59 19.68 34.51
N ASP A 44 -1.21 20.77 35.18
CA ASP A 44 -1.58 22.12 34.78
C ASP A 44 -0.43 22.73 33.98
N VAL A 45 -0.70 23.09 32.72
CA VAL A 45 0.22 23.87 31.88
C VAL A 45 -0.28 25.31 31.84
N PHE A 46 0.61 26.27 32.13
CA PHE A 46 0.28 27.70 32.18
C PHE A 46 0.94 28.44 31.01
N PHE A 47 0.16 29.28 30.33
CA PHE A 47 0.64 30.15 29.27
C PHE A 47 0.30 31.61 29.59
N VAL A 48 1.31 32.48 29.52
CA VAL A 48 1.11 33.94 29.52
C VAL A 48 1.24 34.41 28.08
N ILE A 49 0.15 34.92 27.51
CA ILE A 49 0.12 35.41 26.13
C ILE A 49 -0.16 36.90 26.15
N GLU A 50 0.88 37.71 25.98
CA GLU A 50 0.75 39.16 25.92
C GLU A 50 0.35 39.64 24.51
N GLY A 51 -0.53 40.63 24.45
CA GLY A 51 -0.70 41.47 23.24
C GLY A 51 -1.58 40.92 22.11
N LEU A 52 -2.25 39.78 22.25
CA LEU A 52 -3.17 39.28 21.21
C LEU A 52 -4.54 39.95 21.30
N LYS A 53 -4.74 41.07 20.60
CA LYS A 53 -6.10 41.57 20.29
C LYS A 53 -6.65 40.85 19.06
N GLY A 54 -7.61 39.94 19.28
CA GLY A 54 -8.49 39.42 18.21
C GLY A 54 -7.89 38.34 17.30
N VAL A 55 -6.73 37.77 17.64
CA VAL A 55 -6.09 36.72 16.83
C VAL A 55 -6.58 35.34 17.29
N ARG A 56 -7.31 34.64 16.41
CA ARG A 56 -7.80 33.25 16.59
C ARG A 56 -6.84 32.20 16.02
N SER A 57 -5.53 32.44 16.10
CA SER A 57 -4.56 31.48 15.58
C SER A 57 -4.36 30.37 16.59
N PRO A 58 -4.40 29.08 16.19
CA PRO A 58 -4.06 27.99 17.09
C PRO A 58 -2.64 28.14 17.61
N LEU A 59 -2.46 28.00 18.92
CA LEU A 59 -1.15 27.93 19.56
C LEU A 59 -0.77 26.45 19.68
N PRO A 60 0.21 25.95 18.90
CA PRO A 60 0.67 24.58 19.06
C PRO A 60 1.42 24.45 20.39
N ILE A 61 1.08 23.42 21.16
CA ILE A 61 1.76 23.03 22.39
C ILE A 61 2.44 21.69 22.05
N ASN A 62 3.77 21.69 21.93
CA ASN A 62 4.53 20.54 21.40
C ASN A 62 5.60 20.04 22.37
N ASP A 63 5.54 20.44 23.63
CA ASP A 63 6.60 20.22 24.61
C ASP A 63 6.37 18.90 25.35
N ASP A 64 7.07 17.85 24.93
CA ASP A 64 7.23 16.54 25.61
C ASP A 64 5.94 15.92 26.21
N LEU A 65 4.80 16.19 25.59
CA LEU A 65 3.53 15.59 25.98
C LEU A 65 3.58 14.09 25.67
N GLU A 66 3.37 13.26 26.69
CA GLU A 66 3.13 11.84 26.54
C GLU A 66 1.94 11.58 25.59
N SER A 67 2.08 10.54 24.76
CA SER A 67 1.04 10.10 23.83
C SER A 67 -0.11 9.39 24.55
N ASP A 68 -1.31 9.46 23.96
CA ASP A 68 -2.55 8.89 24.52
C ASP A 68 -2.93 9.35 25.94
N THR A 69 -2.46 10.53 26.35
CA THR A 69 -2.65 11.08 27.70
C THR A 69 -3.66 12.23 27.69
N TRP A 70 -4.52 12.28 28.71
CA TRP A 70 -5.44 13.39 28.92
C TRP A 70 -4.73 14.53 29.65
N TYR A 71 -4.82 15.74 29.08
CA TYR A 71 -4.32 16.98 29.66
C TYR A 71 -5.47 17.92 29.97
N GLN A 72 -5.36 18.61 31.10
CA GLN A 72 -6.17 19.77 31.39
C GLN A 72 -5.37 21.01 31.01
N VAL A 73 -5.91 21.80 30.09
CA VAL A 73 -5.32 23.08 29.70
C VAL A 73 -6.04 24.17 30.49
N SER A 74 -5.28 24.97 31.21
CA SER A 74 -5.79 26.15 31.89
C SER A 74 -5.22 27.41 31.25
N ALA A 75 -6.05 28.45 31.11
CA ALA A 75 -5.63 29.72 30.54
C ALA A 75 -6.21 30.88 31.35
N VAL A 76 -5.39 31.89 31.60
CA VAL A 76 -5.79 33.17 32.19
C VAL A 76 -5.42 34.29 31.23
N SER A 77 -6.24 35.34 31.18
CA SER A 77 -5.84 36.59 30.52
C SER A 77 -5.26 37.54 31.55
N GLU A 78 -4.15 38.19 31.22
CA GLU A 78 -3.57 39.25 32.05
C GLU A 78 -3.88 40.62 31.46
N ARG A 79 -4.25 41.57 32.32
CA ARG A 79 -4.24 43.00 32.03
C ARG A 79 -2.98 43.63 32.63
N ALA A 80 -2.61 44.82 32.17
CA ALA A 80 -1.51 45.61 32.73
C ALA A 80 -1.46 45.54 34.26
N GLU A 81 -0.24 45.45 34.81
CA GLU A 81 0.07 45.41 36.24
C GLU A 81 -0.25 44.07 36.95
N GLY A 82 -0.19 42.92 36.26
CA GLY A 82 -0.28 41.60 36.92
C GLY A 82 -1.69 41.21 37.36
N VAL A 83 -2.73 41.82 36.77
CA VAL A 83 -4.13 41.50 37.09
C VAL A 83 -4.63 40.41 36.15
N TYR A 84 -4.79 39.20 36.69
CA TYR A 84 -5.26 38.02 35.95
C TYR A 84 -6.79 37.85 36.01
N SER A 85 -7.37 37.30 34.95
CA SER A 85 -8.77 36.84 34.95
C SER A 85 -8.94 35.57 35.80
N GLN A 86 -10.19 35.16 36.00
CA GLN A 86 -10.47 33.78 36.41
C GLN A 86 -9.92 32.81 35.35
N PRO A 87 -9.37 31.66 35.76
CA PRO A 87 -8.89 30.64 34.83
C PRO A 87 -10.05 30.03 34.05
N ALA A 88 -9.86 29.90 32.74
CA ALA A 88 -10.67 29.05 31.87
C ALA A 88 -9.99 27.68 31.74
N TYR A 89 -10.80 26.63 31.63
CA TYR A 89 -10.30 25.26 31.55
C TYR A 89 -10.82 24.57 30.28
N ALA A 90 -9.96 23.74 29.70
CA ALA A 90 -10.30 22.81 28.63
C ALA A 90 -9.61 21.47 28.91
N VAL A 91 -10.14 20.39 28.34
CA VAL A 91 -9.48 19.08 28.37
C VAL A 91 -9.22 18.62 26.94
N ALA A 92 -8.05 18.03 26.73
CA ALA A 92 -7.64 17.47 25.45
C ALA A 92 -6.92 16.14 25.68
N LYS A 93 -7.05 15.21 24.74
CA LYS A 93 -6.27 13.97 24.74
C LYS A 93 -5.26 14.02 23.61
N THR A 94 -4.01 13.70 23.88
CA THR A 94 -3.02 13.47 22.81
C THR A 94 -3.37 12.19 22.05
N HIS A 95 -2.94 12.11 20.80
CA HIS A 95 -3.10 10.87 20.02
C HIS A 95 -2.07 9.83 20.46
N ARG A 96 -2.35 8.55 20.17
CA ARG A 96 -1.36 7.48 20.25
C ARG A 96 -0.25 7.71 19.23
N GLU A 97 0.93 7.20 19.56
CA GLU A 97 2.00 7.08 18.58
C GLU A 97 1.56 6.20 17.40
N PRO A 98 1.95 6.55 16.16
CA PRO A 98 1.72 5.72 14.99
C PRO A 98 2.34 4.33 15.15
N ALA A 99 1.64 3.30 14.68
CA ALA A 99 2.16 1.94 14.72
C ALA A 99 3.50 1.82 13.99
N ARG A 100 4.46 1.13 14.61
CA ARG A 100 5.78 0.91 14.03
C ARG A 100 5.68 -0.06 12.86
N VAL A 101 6.34 0.26 11.75
CA VAL A 101 6.38 -0.64 10.61
C VAL A 101 7.46 -1.69 10.80
N LEU A 102 7.07 -2.96 10.65
CA LEU A 102 7.95 -4.11 10.79
C LEU A 102 8.49 -4.60 9.45
N ASP A 103 7.64 -4.59 8.42
CA ASP A 103 7.98 -5.05 7.06
C ASP A 103 7.05 -4.40 6.04
N TRP A 104 7.55 -4.17 4.83
CA TRP A 104 6.75 -3.64 3.71
C TRP A 104 7.31 -4.07 2.37
N LYS A 105 6.42 -4.27 1.40
CA LYS A 105 6.78 -4.68 0.05
C LYS A 105 5.78 -4.18 -0.97
N ALA A 106 6.28 -3.86 -2.16
CA ALA A 106 5.47 -3.68 -3.35
C ALA A 106 5.86 -4.73 -4.40
N THR A 107 4.89 -5.41 -4.99
CA THR A 107 5.11 -6.41 -6.05
C THR A 107 4.12 -6.23 -7.19
N PRO A 108 4.50 -6.47 -8.45
CA PRO A 108 3.51 -6.52 -9.54
C PRO A 108 2.50 -7.63 -9.30
N VAL A 109 1.25 -7.38 -9.69
CA VAL A 109 0.16 -8.36 -9.57
C VAL A 109 0.23 -9.33 -10.75
N HIS A 110 0.34 -10.63 -10.47
CA HIS A 110 0.33 -11.65 -11.52
C HIS A 110 -0.98 -11.58 -12.33
N GLY A 111 -0.86 -11.65 -13.66
CA GLY A 111 -1.99 -11.54 -14.58
C GLY A 111 -2.45 -10.10 -14.86
N SER A 112 -1.86 -9.09 -14.24
CA SER A 112 -2.10 -7.68 -14.54
C SER A 112 -0.83 -7.01 -15.08
N THR A 113 -1.01 -6.05 -15.98
CA THR A 113 0.09 -5.22 -16.51
C THR A 113 0.07 -3.81 -15.92
N ASP A 114 -0.93 -3.46 -15.14
CA ASP A 114 -1.20 -2.09 -14.69
C ASP A 114 -1.40 -1.99 -13.17
N SER A 115 -1.06 -3.05 -12.43
CA SER A 115 -1.34 -3.13 -11.01
C SER A 115 -0.14 -3.58 -10.18
N LEU A 116 -0.02 -2.96 -8.99
CA LEU A 116 0.93 -3.32 -7.94
C LEU A 116 0.15 -3.74 -6.68
N SER A 117 0.67 -4.71 -5.95
CA SER A 117 0.20 -5.11 -4.63
C SER A 117 1.12 -4.53 -3.57
N LEU A 118 0.54 -3.82 -2.61
CA LEU A 118 1.22 -3.31 -1.42
C LEU A 118 0.93 -4.24 -0.25
N LEU A 119 2.00 -4.66 0.42
CA LEU A 119 1.94 -5.42 1.66
C LEU A 119 2.68 -4.64 2.74
N ILE A 120 2.08 -4.58 3.93
CA ILE A 120 2.69 -3.98 5.11
C ILE A 120 2.36 -4.79 6.36
N ARG A 121 3.33 -4.87 7.25
CA ARG A 121 3.20 -5.47 8.57
C ARG A 121 3.54 -4.43 9.63
N LEU A 122 2.65 -4.28 10.59
CA LEU A 122 2.77 -3.32 11.68
C LEU A 122 2.97 -4.03 13.01
N ASP A 123 3.68 -3.37 13.92
CA ASP A 123 3.68 -3.68 15.33
C ASP A 123 2.46 -3.02 15.98
N CYS A 124 1.50 -3.85 16.39
CA CYS A 124 0.26 -3.39 17.02
C CYS A 124 0.24 -3.59 18.53
N SER A 125 1.40 -3.78 19.16
CA SER A 125 1.48 -3.95 20.61
C SER A 125 0.86 -2.78 21.39
N SER A 126 0.79 -1.58 20.79
CA SER A 126 0.13 -0.39 21.35
C SER A 126 -1.35 -0.22 20.93
N ALA A 127 -1.91 -1.11 20.11
CA ALA A 127 -3.31 -1.05 19.71
C ALA A 127 -4.20 -1.84 20.67
N PRO A 128 -5.36 -1.29 21.11
CA PRO A 128 -6.31 -2.05 21.89
C PRO A 128 -6.86 -3.20 21.02
N THR A 129 -7.17 -4.31 21.68
CA THR A 129 -7.73 -5.50 21.05
C THR A 129 -8.99 -5.12 20.25
N HIS A 130 -9.02 -5.46 18.96
CA HIS A 130 -10.10 -5.23 17.98
C HIS A 130 -10.15 -3.86 17.27
N GLU A 131 -9.17 -2.97 17.45
CA GLU A 131 -9.06 -1.76 16.61
C GLU A 131 -8.07 -1.95 15.46
N ALA A 132 -8.28 -1.19 14.38
CA ALA A 132 -7.28 -1.05 13.32
C ALA A 132 -5.97 -0.55 13.92
N CYS A 133 -4.85 -1.12 13.50
CA CYS A 133 -3.53 -0.72 13.98
C CYS A 133 -3.07 0.62 13.39
N GLY A 134 -3.56 0.94 12.20
CA GLY A 134 -3.17 2.14 11.48
C GLY A 134 -3.89 2.26 10.15
N THR A 135 -3.87 3.46 9.59
CA THR A 135 -4.29 3.71 8.22
C THR A 135 -3.05 3.96 7.38
N LEU A 136 -2.78 3.07 6.43
CA LEU A 136 -1.77 3.30 5.40
C LEU A 136 -2.26 4.42 4.49
N ARG A 137 -1.43 5.46 4.31
CA ARG A 137 -1.56 6.42 3.22
C ARG A 137 -0.42 6.21 2.25
N TYR A 138 -0.70 6.22 0.96
CA TYR A 138 0.32 6.02 -0.06
C TYR A 138 0.16 6.97 -1.23
N GLU A 139 1.30 7.26 -1.85
CA GLU A 139 1.43 7.97 -3.11
C GLU A 139 2.30 7.14 -4.05
N VAL A 140 1.88 7.02 -5.31
CA VAL A 140 2.63 6.35 -6.37
C VAL A 140 3.03 7.37 -7.41
N THR A 141 4.33 7.44 -7.67
CA THR A 141 4.91 8.25 -8.73
C THR A 141 5.52 7.36 -9.81
N GLU A 142 5.34 7.73 -11.06
CA GLU A 142 6.01 7.09 -12.19
C GLU A 142 7.34 7.79 -12.46
N LYS A 143 8.41 6.99 -12.60
CA LYS A 143 9.72 7.53 -12.95
C LYS A 143 9.73 8.00 -14.40
N PRO A 144 10.42 9.12 -14.71
CA PRO A 144 10.57 9.57 -16.09
C PRO A 144 11.16 8.47 -16.99
N PRO A 145 10.76 8.40 -18.27
CA PRO A 145 11.38 7.51 -19.24
C PRO A 145 12.90 7.65 -19.25
N LYS A 146 13.61 6.54 -19.45
CA LYS A 146 15.07 6.57 -19.66
C LYS A 146 15.41 7.49 -20.85
N GLY A 147 16.31 8.44 -20.65
CA GLY A 147 16.63 9.47 -21.64
C GLY A 147 15.84 10.77 -21.51
N SER A 148 14.95 10.89 -20.51
CA SER A 148 14.33 12.16 -20.16
C SER A 148 15.39 13.17 -19.68
N PRO A 149 15.16 14.48 -19.86
CA PRO A 149 16.02 15.52 -19.29
C PRO A 149 16.27 15.30 -17.78
N ALA A 150 17.46 15.65 -17.30
CA ALA A 150 17.85 15.45 -15.89
C ALA A 150 16.93 16.17 -14.89
N ASN A 151 16.15 17.15 -15.34
CA ASN A 151 15.17 17.91 -14.56
C ASN A 151 13.73 17.41 -14.73
N ALA A 152 13.50 16.29 -15.43
CA ALA A 152 12.17 15.72 -15.58
C ALA A 152 11.63 15.27 -14.21
N LYS A 153 10.50 15.86 -13.81
CA LYS A 153 9.87 15.55 -12.53
C LYS A 153 9.12 14.21 -12.62
N PRO A 154 9.16 13.38 -11.56
CA PRO A 154 8.26 12.24 -11.43
C PRO A 154 6.80 12.69 -11.53
N ARG A 155 5.95 11.87 -12.14
CA ARG A 155 4.52 12.13 -12.25
C ARG A 155 3.77 11.32 -11.20
N GLN A 156 2.96 11.97 -10.37
CA GLN A 156 2.02 11.26 -9.50
C GLN A 156 0.95 10.57 -10.37
N VAL A 157 0.78 9.26 -10.18
CA VAL A 157 -0.13 8.42 -10.97
C VAL A 157 -1.21 7.76 -10.12
N ALA A 158 -0.98 7.59 -8.82
CA ALA A 158 -2.00 7.12 -7.88
C ALA A 158 -1.75 7.66 -6.48
N GLN A 159 -2.80 7.70 -5.68
CA GLN A 159 -2.74 7.92 -4.23
C GLN A 159 -3.94 7.23 -3.59
N GLY A 160 -3.85 6.91 -2.31
CA GLY A 160 -4.97 6.32 -1.61
C GLY A 160 -4.68 6.02 -0.16
N THR A 161 -5.65 5.34 0.45
CA THR A 161 -5.56 4.87 1.83
C THR A 161 -6.01 3.42 1.93
N ALA A 162 -5.47 2.71 2.91
CA ALA A 162 -5.88 1.34 3.23
C ALA A 162 -5.82 1.13 4.76
N VAL A 163 -6.82 0.46 5.32
CA VAL A 163 -6.85 0.15 6.75
C VAL A 163 -6.01 -1.09 7.02
N VAL A 164 -5.16 -1.04 8.04
CA VAL A 164 -4.35 -2.18 8.49
C VAL A 164 -4.96 -2.73 9.78
N ALA A 165 -5.62 -3.88 9.68
CA ALA A 165 -6.17 -4.61 10.82
C ALA A 165 -5.20 -5.71 11.28
N ASP A 166 -5.22 -6.07 12.56
CA ASP A 166 -4.48 -7.22 13.12
C ASP A 166 -2.96 -7.26 12.79
N GLY A 167 -2.36 -6.09 12.57
CA GLY A 167 -0.93 -5.94 12.25
C GLY A 167 -0.51 -6.40 10.86
N ARG A 168 -1.47 -6.73 9.99
CA ARG A 168 -1.18 -7.14 8.62
C ARG A 168 -2.16 -6.51 7.65
N LEU A 169 -1.63 -5.91 6.60
CA LEU A 169 -2.44 -5.50 5.48
C LEU A 169 -2.66 -6.71 4.57
N THR A 170 -3.93 -7.05 4.33
CA THR A 170 -4.29 -7.91 3.20
C THR A 170 -3.78 -7.26 1.92
N PRO A 171 -3.22 -8.00 0.95
CA PRO A 171 -2.66 -7.44 -0.28
C PRO A 171 -3.51 -6.31 -0.86
N HIS A 172 -3.02 -5.07 -0.78
CA HIS A 172 -3.76 -3.90 -1.24
C HIS A 172 -3.35 -3.57 -2.67
N VAL A 173 -4.30 -3.66 -3.59
CA VAL A 173 -4.02 -3.52 -5.02
C VAL A 173 -4.20 -2.06 -5.45
N VAL A 174 -3.16 -1.52 -6.07
CA VAL A 174 -3.18 -0.22 -6.76
C VAL A 174 -3.19 -0.49 -8.25
N SER A 175 -4.26 -0.06 -8.94
CA SER A 175 -4.49 -0.31 -10.38
C SER A 175 -4.42 0.98 -11.21
N GLY A 176 -4.49 0.84 -12.54
CA GLY A 176 -4.46 1.97 -13.47
C GLY A 176 -3.07 2.56 -13.71
N LEU A 177 -2.02 1.81 -13.42
CA LEU A 177 -0.62 2.20 -13.61
C LEU A 177 -0.16 1.91 -15.04
N SER A 178 0.90 2.59 -15.48
CA SER A 178 1.45 2.36 -16.81
C SER A 178 2.15 0.99 -16.89
N PRO A 179 1.86 0.17 -17.93
CA PRO A 179 2.54 -1.12 -18.10
C PRO A 179 4.03 -1.04 -18.37
N GLY A 180 4.79 -1.96 -17.76
CA GLY A 180 6.24 -2.08 -17.92
C GLY A 180 7.02 -0.87 -17.39
N LYS A 181 6.42 -0.08 -16.48
CA LYS A 181 7.04 1.14 -15.94
C LYS A 181 7.46 0.96 -14.49
N ALA A 182 8.56 1.62 -14.14
CA ALA A 182 9.07 1.68 -12.78
C ALA A 182 8.36 2.80 -12.02
N HIS A 183 7.82 2.44 -10.86
CA HIS A 183 7.13 3.33 -9.94
C HIS A 183 7.90 3.46 -8.63
N SER A 184 7.81 4.63 -8.01
CA SER A 184 8.21 4.87 -6.63
C SER A 184 6.96 5.03 -5.79
N ILE A 185 6.86 4.29 -4.70
CA ILE A 185 5.73 4.30 -3.78
C ILE A 185 6.22 4.87 -2.46
N SER A 186 5.67 6.02 -2.06
CA SER A 186 5.90 6.63 -0.76
C SER A 186 4.69 6.34 0.13
N MET A 187 4.95 5.90 1.37
CA MET A 187 3.92 5.39 2.28
C MET A 187 4.13 5.96 3.68
N ALA A 188 3.05 6.22 4.40
CA ALA A 188 3.08 6.58 5.81
C ALA A 188 1.93 5.90 6.55
N ILE A 189 2.12 5.62 7.82
CA ILE A 189 1.07 5.08 8.70
C ILE A 189 0.52 6.22 9.53
N GLU A 190 -0.78 6.42 9.44
CA GLU A 190 -1.52 7.35 10.29
C GLU A 190 -2.11 6.63 11.49
N THR A 191 -1.97 7.22 12.68
CA THR A 191 -2.68 6.76 13.88
C THR A 191 -4.19 6.85 13.64
N PRO A 192 -4.96 5.78 13.88
CA PRO A 192 -6.41 5.79 13.69
C PRO A 192 -7.08 6.95 14.42
N GLY A 193 -7.93 7.69 13.70
CA GLY A 193 -8.68 8.83 14.25
C GLY A 193 -7.84 10.06 14.59
N SER A 194 -6.54 10.08 14.28
CA SER A 194 -5.68 11.24 14.57
C SER A 194 -5.84 12.40 13.59
N ASN A 195 -6.36 12.14 12.39
CA ASN A 195 -6.49 13.13 11.31
C ASN A 195 -5.17 13.84 10.97
N GLY A 196 -4.02 13.18 11.17
CA GLY A 196 -2.73 13.78 10.81
C GLY A 196 -1.51 13.34 11.62
N ALA A 197 -1.63 12.44 12.61
CA ALA A 197 -0.45 11.90 13.29
C ALA A 197 0.14 10.76 12.45
N TYR A 198 1.21 11.06 11.71
CA TYR A 198 1.89 10.11 10.83
C TYR A 198 3.20 9.61 11.45
N GLY A 199 3.47 8.32 11.24
CA GLY A 199 4.79 7.75 11.46
C GLY A 199 5.78 8.12 10.35
N PRO A 200 7.01 7.58 10.43
CA PRO A 200 8.02 7.80 9.40
C PRO A 200 7.54 7.41 7.99
N THR A 201 7.95 8.18 6.99
CA THR A 201 7.71 7.86 5.59
C THR A 201 8.60 6.70 5.15
N MET A 202 8.01 5.74 4.44
CA MET A 202 8.70 4.63 3.80
C MET A 202 8.66 4.80 2.29
N GLU A 203 9.70 4.34 1.62
CA GLU A 203 9.77 4.31 0.16
C GLU A 203 10.09 2.91 -0.36
N VAL A 204 9.44 2.52 -1.45
CA VAL A 204 9.72 1.28 -2.17
C VAL A 204 9.54 1.49 -3.66
N ALA A 205 10.38 0.85 -4.47
CA ALA A 205 10.24 0.87 -5.91
C ALA A 205 9.72 -0.47 -6.42
N ALA A 206 8.81 -0.44 -7.40
CA ALA A 206 8.31 -1.63 -8.07
C ALA A 206 8.02 -1.33 -9.55
N THR A 207 8.12 -2.36 -10.38
CA THR A 207 7.88 -2.26 -11.82
C THR A 207 6.69 -3.13 -12.19
N THR A 208 5.72 -2.56 -12.89
CA THR A 208 4.57 -3.30 -13.43
C THR A 208 5.01 -4.26 -14.53
N PHE A 209 4.24 -5.31 -14.80
CA PHE A 209 4.53 -6.18 -15.93
C PHE A 209 4.34 -5.44 -17.26
N PRO A 210 5.20 -5.68 -18.27
CA PRO A 210 4.98 -5.15 -19.61
C PRO A 210 3.73 -5.76 -20.25
N ARG A 211 3.22 -5.13 -21.30
CA ARG A 211 2.17 -5.73 -22.12
C ARG A 211 2.68 -7.02 -22.75
N ALA A 212 1.79 -8.00 -22.91
CA ALA A 212 2.12 -9.22 -23.62
C ALA A 212 2.46 -8.92 -25.09
N PRO A 213 3.40 -9.66 -25.70
CA PRO A 213 3.68 -9.58 -27.13
C PRO A 213 2.41 -9.81 -27.96
N ARG A 214 2.30 -9.10 -29.08
CA ARG A 214 1.22 -9.32 -30.04
C ARG A 214 1.61 -10.44 -31.00
N LEU A 215 0.64 -11.30 -31.34
CA LEU A 215 0.74 -12.17 -32.51
C LEU A 215 0.62 -11.30 -33.76
N VAL A 216 1.74 -11.14 -34.48
CA VAL A 216 1.84 -10.41 -35.75
C VAL A 216 1.31 -11.27 -36.89
N THR A 217 1.71 -12.55 -36.90
CA THR A 217 1.17 -13.56 -37.82
C THR A 217 0.88 -14.83 -37.04
N LEU A 218 -0.17 -15.53 -37.45
CA LEU A 218 -0.50 -16.88 -37.03
C LEU A 218 -1.04 -17.60 -38.26
N ASP A 219 -0.36 -18.67 -38.65
CA ASP A 219 -0.72 -19.53 -39.77
C ASP A 219 -0.67 -20.98 -39.31
N ALA A 220 -1.59 -21.79 -39.82
CA ALA A 220 -1.66 -23.21 -39.53
C ALA A 220 -1.84 -23.96 -40.85
N ALA A 221 -0.94 -24.91 -41.11
CA ALA A 221 -0.97 -25.72 -42.31
C ALA A 221 -0.89 -27.20 -41.96
N ARG A 222 -1.47 -28.05 -42.81
CA ARG A 222 -1.15 -29.48 -42.78
C ARG A 222 0.32 -29.70 -43.10
N SER A 223 0.91 -30.74 -42.53
CA SER A 223 2.19 -31.23 -43.00
C SER A 223 2.02 -31.86 -44.39
N ASP A 224 2.97 -31.60 -45.30
CA ASP A 224 3.00 -32.23 -46.63
C ASP A 224 3.61 -33.65 -46.56
N THR A 225 4.28 -33.99 -45.46
CA THR A 225 4.98 -35.27 -45.29
C THR A 225 4.27 -36.22 -44.34
N GLU A 226 3.34 -35.73 -43.50
CA GLU A 226 2.70 -36.50 -42.43
C GLU A 226 1.20 -36.19 -42.35
N ALA A 227 0.36 -37.23 -42.33
CA ALA A 227 -1.09 -37.08 -42.32
C ALA A 227 -1.65 -36.57 -40.98
N SER A 228 -0.95 -36.81 -39.87
CA SER A 228 -1.39 -36.51 -38.50
C SER A 228 -0.66 -35.31 -37.87
N THR A 229 -0.12 -34.42 -38.71
CA THR A 229 0.75 -33.32 -38.25
C THR A 229 0.21 -31.98 -38.71
N VAL A 230 0.10 -31.05 -37.75
CA VAL A 230 -0.27 -29.64 -38.00
C VAL A 230 0.94 -28.77 -37.70
N ILE A 231 1.31 -27.95 -38.66
CA ILE A 231 2.41 -27.00 -38.54
C ILE A 231 1.82 -25.64 -38.17
N VAL A 232 2.21 -25.11 -37.00
CA VAL A 232 1.81 -23.78 -36.56
C VAL A 232 2.98 -22.82 -36.74
N ARG A 233 2.81 -21.82 -37.59
CA ARG A 233 3.79 -20.76 -37.83
C ARG A 233 3.28 -19.48 -37.20
N TYR A 234 4.11 -18.83 -36.40
CA TYR A 234 3.73 -17.60 -35.73
C TYR A 234 4.89 -16.62 -35.69
N LYS A 235 4.54 -15.34 -35.56
CA LYS A 235 5.50 -14.26 -35.33
C LYS A 235 4.97 -13.38 -34.21
N LEU A 236 5.80 -13.13 -33.20
CA LEU A 236 5.49 -12.18 -32.13
C LEU A 236 6.08 -10.80 -32.44
N SER A 237 5.46 -9.74 -31.89
CA SER A 237 5.97 -8.37 -32.00
C SER A 237 7.26 -8.14 -31.20
N GLU A 238 7.48 -8.95 -30.17
CA GLU A 238 8.63 -8.94 -29.28
C GLU A 238 8.79 -10.34 -28.65
N PRO A 239 9.93 -10.67 -28.01
CA PRO A 239 10.14 -11.99 -27.42
C PRO A 239 9.06 -12.37 -26.40
N GLY A 240 8.59 -13.62 -26.46
CA GLY A 240 7.62 -14.16 -25.49
C GLY A 240 7.33 -15.64 -25.71
N VAL A 241 6.35 -16.13 -24.96
CA VAL A 241 5.89 -17.52 -24.99
C VAL A 241 4.51 -17.58 -25.63
N VAL A 242 4.29 -18.54 -26.53
CA VAL A 242 2.99 -18.79 -27.15
C VAL A 242 2.40 -20.07 -26.58
N HIS A 243 1.19 -19.96 -26.06
CA HIS A 243 0.39 -21.10 -25.65
C HIS A 243 -0.58 -21.45 -26.78
N VAL A 244 -0.55 -22.69 -27.26
CA VAL A 244 -1.42 -23.16 -28.33
C VAL A 244 -2.36 -24.22 -27.79
N SER A 245 -3.66 -24.07 -28.03
CA SER A 245 -4.66 -25.11 -27.82
C SER A 245 -5.12 -25.64 -29.18
N LEU A 246 -5.11 -26.96 -29.33
CA LEU A 246 -5.65 -27.64 -30.50
C LEU A 246 -6.97 -28.30 -30.12
N VAL A 247 -8.01 -28.01 -30.89
CA VAL A 247 -9.38 -28.41 -30.60
C VAL A 247 -9.95 -29.06 -31.85
N GLU A 248 -10.52 -30.26 -31.71
CA GLU A 248 -11.20 -30.92 -32.82
C GLU A 248 -12.48 -30.18 -33.16
N ARG A 249 -12.78 -30.11 -34.45
CA ARG A 249 -14.04 -29.57 -34.90
C ARG A 249 -14.82 -30.63 -35.67
N VAL A 250 -15.52 -31.49 -34.92
CA VAL A 250 -16.47 -32.47 -35.48
C VAL A 250 -17.89 -31.97 -35.19
N GLY A 251 -18.70 -31.71 -36.21
CA GLY A 251 -20.17 -31.63 -36.14
C GLY A 251 -20.86 -30.71 -35.10
N HIS A 252 -20.12 -29.94 -34.28
CA HIS A 252 -20.47 -29.30 -32.98
C HIS A 252 -20.61 -30.30 -31.82
N PRO A 253 -19.87 -30.21 -30.68
CA PRO A 253 -19.13 -29.09 -30.07
C PRO A 253 -17.59 -29.23 -30.15
N LEU A 254 -16.87 -28.20 -29.68
CA LEU A 254 -15.42 -28.13 -29.61
C LEU A 254 -14.87 -29.11 -28.54
N ALA A 255 -14.11 -30.13 -28.94
CA ALA A 255 -13.39 -31.02 -28.04
C ALA A 255 -11.90 -30.62 -27.99
N LEU A 256 -11.40 -30.20 -26.83
CA LEU A 256 -9.98 -29.87 -26.66
C LEU A 256 -9.15 -31.15 -26.76
N ILE A 257 -8.34 -31.28 -27.80
CA ILE A 257 -7.47 -32.45 -28.01
C ILE A 257 -6.11 -32.24 -27.33
N GLY A 258 -5.66 -30.99 -27.14
CA GLY A 258 -4.41 -30.74 -26.41
C GLY A 258 -4.09 -29.27 -26.14
N THR A 259 -3.19 -29.04 -25.18
CA THR A 259 -2.59 -27.74 -24.86
C THR A 259 -1.08 -27.86 -24.83
N MET A 260 -0.38 -26.90 -25.42
CA MET A 260 1.08 -26.88 -25.45
C MET A 260 1.65 -25.49 -25.23
N ILE A 261 2.92 -25.46 -24.77
CA ILE A 261 3.70 -24.25 -24.55
C ILE A 261 4.85 -24.26 -25.56
N GLY A 262 4.73 -23.43 -26.60
CA GLY A 262 5.81 -23.20 -27.55
C GLY A 262 6.73 -22.11 -26.99
N ASN A 263 8.01 -22.43 -26.82
CA ASN A 263 9.02 -21.44 -26.47
C ASN A 263 10.04 -21.29 -27.60
N GLN A 264 10.60 -20.09 -27.69
CA GLN A 264 11.77 -19.67 -28.47
C GLN A 264 11.50 -18.95 -29.81
N HIS A 265 11.74 -17.64 -29.76
CA HIS A 265 12.49 -16.87 -30.76
C HIS A 265 12.11 -17.10 -32.24
N GLY A 266 10.81 -17.05 -32.58
CA GLY A 266 10.37 -16.81 -33.96
C GLY A 266 10.78 -17.85 -35.00
N VAL A 267 11.21 -19.03 -34.59
CA VAL A 267 11.40 -20.19 -35.46
C VAL A 267 10.18 -21.10 -35.34
N GLY A 268 9.64 -21.53 -36.48
CA GLY A 268 8.48 -22.41 -36.53
C GLY A 268 8.73 -23.70 -35.74
N PHE A 269 7.72 -24.17 -35.02
CA PHE A 269 7.74 -25.50 -34.41
C PHE A 269 6.67 -26.37 -35.08
N SER A 270 6.93 -27.67 -35.17
CA SER A 270 5.99 -28.66 -35.68
C SER A 270 5.33 -29.38 -34.53
N VAL A 271 4.05 -29.73 -34.72
CA VAL A 271 3.26 -30.49 -33.74
C VAL A 271 2.83 -31.80 -34.38
N GLU A 272 3.40 -32.91 -33.90
CA GLU A 272 2.92 -34.25 -34.21
C GLU A 272 1.80 -34.59 -33.22
N VAL A 273 0.57 -34.75 -33.71
CA VAL A 273 -0.52 -35.31 -32.90
C VAL A 273 -0.72 -36.74 -33.35
N GLY A 274 -0.32 -37.70 -32.52
CA GLY A 274 -0.68 -39.10 -32.74
C GLY A 274 -2.18 -39.28 -32.60
N MET A 275 -2.92 -39.13 -33.69
CA MET A 275 -4.30 -39.61 -33.77
C MET A 275 -4.22 -41.11 -34.01
N SER A 276 -4.38 -41.90 -32.95
CA SER A 276 -4.71 -43.31 -33.11
C SER A 276 -6.03 -43.35 -33.86
N ALA A 277 -6.00 -43.80 -35.12
CA ALA A 277 -7.23 -44.22 -35.78
C ALA A 277 -7.70 -45.42 -34.97
N GLY A 278 -8.80 -45.27 -34.25
CA GLY A 278 -9.45 -46.42 -33.63
C GLY A 278 -9.73 -47.41 -34.75
N ASP A 279 -9.02 -48.54 -34.72
CA ASP A 279 -9.39 -49.69 -35.52
C ASP A 279 -10.85 -49.98 -35.18
N GLU A 280 -11.70 -50.07 -36.22
CA GLU A 280 -13.04 -50.59 -36.08
C GLU A 280 -12.92 -52.06 -35.66
N GLU A 281 -12.73 -52.30 -34.36
CA GLU A 281 -12.91 -53.63 -33.78
C GLU A 281 -14.41 -53.94 -33.83
N GLU A 282 -14.74 -54.87 -34.74
CA GLU A 282 -15.95 -55.67 -34.66
C GLU A 282 -16.11 -56.19 -33.22
N GLU A 283 -17.32 -56.00 -32.70
CA GLU A 283 -17.77 -56.43 -31.37
C GLU A 283 -17.24 -57.81 -30.98
N ASP A 284 -16.51 -57.88 -29.87
CA ASP A 284 -16.86 -58.83 -28.82
C ASP A 284 -16.22 -58.45 -27.47
N GLY A 285 -17.06 -58.00 -26.54
CA GLY A 285 -16.96 -58.28 -25.12
C GLY A 285 -15.72 -57.83 -24.32
N SER A 286 -15.94 -56.80 -23.47
CA SER A 286 -15.17 -56.44 -22.26
C SER A 286 -13.71 -55.99 -22.49
N ASP A 287 -13.32 -54.74 -22.25
CA ASP A 287 -13.06 -54.17 -20.94
C ASP A 287 -12.63 -52.70 -21.15
N SER A 288 -12.99 -51.80 -20.24
CA SER A 288 -12.82 -50.36 -20.43
C SER A 288 -11.40 -49.89 -20.07
N ALA A 289 -10.60 -49.53 -21.08
CA ALA A 289 -9.39 -48.72 -20.90
C ALA A 289 -9.48 -47.45 -21.77
N LEU A 290 -9.59 -46.29 -21.12
CA LEU A 290 -9.41 -44.98 -21.75
C LEU A 290 -7.93 -44.81 -22.09
N GLU A 291 -7.52 -45.18 -23.31
CA GLU A 291 -6.18 -44.86 -23.80
C GLU A 291 -6.05 -43.33 -24.01
N GLY A 292 -5.14 -42.73 -23.26
CA GLY A 292 -4.85 -41.30 -23.33
C GLY A 292 -4.12 -40.95 -24.63
N SER A 293 -4.59 -39.90 -25.31
CA SER A 293 -3.86 -39.27 -26.41
C SER A 293 -2.50 -38.77 -25.90
N GLN A 294 -1.41 -39.31 -26.46
CA GLN A 294 -0.06 -38.87 -26.16
C GLN A 294 0.34 -37.74 -27.12
N VAL A 295 0.53 -36.54 -26.57
CA VAL A 295 1.07 -35.39 -27.30
C VAL A 295 2.59 -35.36 -27.09
N SER A 296 3.35 -35.49 -28.18
CA SER A 296 4.82 -35.44 -28.16
C SER A 296 5.30 -34.19 -28.90
N SER A 297 6.14 -33.38 -28.25
CA SER A 297 6.74 -32.20 -28.86
C SER A 297 8.16 -32.51 -29.35
N ARG A 298 8.43 -32.32 -30.65
CA ARG A 298 9.79 -32.39 -31.22
C ARG A 298 10.24 -31.02 -31.70
N THR A 299 11.39 -30.57 -31.21
CA THR A 299 12.06 -29.35 -31.68
C THR A 299 13.07 -29.72 -32.76
N PHE A 300 12.95 -29.12 -33.94
CA PHE A 300 13.99 -29.19 -34.98
C PHE A 300 14.78 -27.88 -34.96
N ASN A 301 16.08 -27.98 -34.69
CA ASN A 301 17.01 -26.86 -34.87
C ASN A 301 17.49 -26.90 -36.33
N ASN A 302 17.20 -25.84 -37.09
CA ASN A 302 17.87 -25.54 -38.36
C ASN A 302 19.09 -24.66 -38.14
#